data_AF-A0A258LJP2-F1
#
_entry.id   AF-A0A258LJP2-F1
#
_cell.length_a   1.000
_cell.length_b   1.000
_cell.length_c   1.000
_cell.angle_alpha   90.00
_cell.angle_beta   90.00
_cell.angle_gamma   90.00
#
_symmetry.space_group_name_H-M   'P 1'
#
loop_
_entity.id
_entity.type
_entity.pdbx_description
1 polymer ?
#
loop_
_entity_poly.entity_id
_entity_poly.type
_entity_poly.pdbx_seq_one_letter_code
_entity_poly.pdbx_strand_id
1 'polypeptide(L)'
;VGLIAADNANVNLTQNANFTSVNVGESIPVIVFAGISGAAAANYTVVQPSGLSANITSKSLTITGTTVANKVYDGSTAATVTAGTLVGLISSDVANITFTKAASFSSANAANAIAIVMNNSISGPAADNYTLTQPTSITANISPKALTVTGTSIANKVYDGTTSAPISGGSLVGVVLGDTVALSQAANFSQSNAGTGLAVTVANTLTNNPDGNYTLTQPTGFTANITPAPITVSIGSQTKEYDTTNIAILTSGSSSNAGSYTLSGFVSGQGAYITQINATYNSANVADASTVTASLSSANFIATGNTNLSNYALPTSVSAVGVITPATLTMTANAAAKF
;
A
#
# COMPACT_ATOMS: atom_id res chain seq x y z
N VAL A 1 -27.80 -26.82 -78.17
CA VAL A 1 -27.97 -26.36 -79.56
C VAL A 1 -27.81 -27.56 -80.47
N GLY A 2 -28.62 -27.69 -81.52
CA GLY A 2 -28.56 -28.84 -82.45
C GLY A 2 -29.63 -29.91 -82.25
N LEU A 3 -30.46 -29.83 -81.19
CA LEU A 3 -31.64 -30.68 -81.02
C LEU A 3 -32.78 -30.15 -81.90
N ILE A 4 -33.36 -31.00 -82.75
CA ILE A 4 -34.53 -30.63 -83.55
C ILE A 4 -35.80 -30.71 -82.72
N ALA A 5 -36.79 -29.87 -83.03
CA ALA A 5 -38.02 -29.75 -82.22
C ALA A 5 -38.79 -31.08 -82.05
N ALA A 6 -38.77 -31.96 -83.06
CA ALA A 6 -39.44 -33.25 -83.02
C ALA A 6 -38.87 -34.22 -81.97
N ASP A 7 -37.59 -34.06 -81.61
CA ASP A 7 -36.88 -34.95 -80.67
C ASP A 7 -36.88 -34.42 -79.23
N ASN A 8 -37.47 -33.25 -78.98
CA ASN A 8 -37.40 -32.56 -77.68
C ASN A 8 -38.04 -33.35 -76.53
N ALA A 9 -39.01 -34.22 -76.81
CA ALA A 9 -39.61 -35.12 -75.83
C ALA A 9 -38.84 -36.46 -75.67
N ASN A 10 -37.89 -36.74 -76.56
CA ASN A 10 -37.23 -38.05 -76.70
C ASN A 10 -35.71 -38.00 -76.47
N VAL A 11 -35.17 -36.83 -76.11
CA VAL A 11 -33.77 -36.62 -75.71
C VAL A 11 -33.73 -35.87 -74.38
N ASN A 12 -33.20 -36.51 -73.35
CA ASN A 12 -32.99 -35.93 -72.02
C ASN A 12 -31.51 -35.67 -71.78
N LEU A 13 -31.16 -34.45 -71.37
CA LEU A 13 -29.81 -34.06 -71.00
C LEU A 13 -29.63 -34.21 -69.48
N THR A 14 -28.56 -34.90 -69.09
CA THR A 14 -28.07 -34.98 -67.72
C THR A 14 -26.69 -34.32 -67.66
N GLN A 15 -26.43 -33.54 -66.62
CA GLN A 15 -25.17 -32.82 -66.46
C GLN A 15 -24.72 -32.90 -65.00
N ASN A 16 -23.46 -33.26 -64.81
CA ASN A 16 -22.76 -33.19 -63.53
C ASN A 16 -21.45 -32.44 -63.72
N ALA A 17 -21.00 -31.72 -62.69
CA ALA A 17 -19.75 -30.98 -62.71
C ALA A 17 -19.04 -31.15 -61.37
N ASN A 18 -17.72 -31.32 -61.40
CA ASN A 18 -16.89 -31.43 -60.20
C ASN A 18 -15.67 -30.52 -60.30
N PHE A 19 -15.30 -29.90 -59.19
CA PHE A 19 -14.00 -29.27 -59.07
C PHE A 19 -12.89 -30.32 -59.02
N THR A 20 -11.73 -29.97 -59.55
CA THR A 20 -10.51 -30.81 -59.48
C THR A 20 -9.79 -30.72 -58.12
N SER A 21 -10.15 -29.72 -57.30
CA SER A 21 -9.66 -29.52 -55.95
C SER A 21 -10.84 -29.34 -55.00
N VAL A 22 -10.67 -29.81 -53.76
CA VAL A 22 -11.59 -29.55 -52.64
C VAL A 22 -11.20 -28.30 -51.84
N ASN A 23 -10.01 -27.77 -52.09
CA ASN A 23 -9.45 -26.65 -51.33
C ASN A 23 -9.78 -25.30 -51.98
N VAL A 24 -9.72 -24.25 -51.17
CA VAL A 24 -9.81 -22.85 -51.62
C VAL A 24 -8.86 -22.59 -52.78
N GLY A 25 -9.29 -21.74 -53.71
CA GLY A 25 -8.46 -21.34 -54.83
C GLY A 25 -9.23 -20.59 -55.89
N GLU A 26 -8.48 -19.81 -56.65
CA GLU A 26 -8.96 -19.07 -57.80
C GLU A 26 -8.80 -19.93 -59.06
N SER A 27 -9.74 -19.81 -60.01
CA SER A 27 -9.68 -20.49 -61.31
C SER A 27 -9.48 -22.02 -61.22
N ILE A 28 -10.10 -22.68 -60.25
CA ILE A 28 -10.02 -24.13 -60.11
C ILE A 28 -10.73 -24.80 -61.30
N PRO A 29 -10.06 -25.72 -62.03
CA PRO A 29 -10.68 -26.40 -63.15
C PRO A 29 -11.93 -27.18 -62.74
N VAL A 30 -12.98 -27.06 -63.55
CA VAL A 30 -14.24 -27.77 -63.41
C VAL A 30 -14.37 -28.79 -64.52
N ILE A 31 -14.49 -30.06 -64.14
CA ILE A 31 -14.73 -31.17 -65.07
C ILE A 31 -16.24 -31.38 -65.17
N VAL A 32 -16.79 -31.23 -66.38
CA VAL A 32 -18.21 -31.47 -66.68
C VAL A 32 -18.38 -32.81 -67.38
N PHE A 33 -19.38 -33.55 -66.93
CA PHE A 33 -19.86 -34.77 -67.56
C PHE A 33 -21.31 -34.55 -67.98
N ALA A 34 -21.53 -34.35 -69.28
CA ALA A 34 -22.83 -34.29 -69.90
C ALA A 34 -23.16 -35.61 -70.60
N GLY A 35 -24.36 -36.14 -70.38
CA GLY A 35 -24.88 -37.34 -71.03
C GLY A 35 -26.28 -37.12 -71.57
N ILE A 36 -26.58 -37.73 -72.72
CA ILE A 36 -27.94 -37.73 -73.31
C ILE A 36 -28.57 -39.12 -73.24
N SER A 37 -29.87 -39.17 -73.04
CA SER A 37 -30.66 -40.42 -72.97
C SER A 37 -32.03 -40.24 -73.63
N GLY A 38 -32.76 -41.32 -73.85
CA GLY A 38 -34.08 -41.32 -74.51
C GLY A 38 -34.06 -41.93 -75.91
N ALA A 39 -35.25 -42.13 -76.49
CA ALA A 39 -35.44 -42.90 -77.72
C ALA A 39 -34.73 -42.31 -78.95
N ALA A 40 -34.49 -41.01 -78.98
CA ALA A 40 -33.79 -40.33 -80.07
C ALA A 40 -32.32 -40.00 -79.75
N ALA A 41 -31.80 -40.38 -78.58
CA ALA A 41 -30.45 -39.97 -78.13
C ALA A 41 -29.32 -40.47 -79.03
N ALA A 42 -29.48 -41.64 -79.66
CA ALA A 42 -28.48 -42.22 -80.57
C ALA A 42 -28.23 -41.37 -81.84
N ASN A 43 -29.14 -40.46 -82.18
CA ASN A 43 -28.99 -39.55 -83.32
C ASN A 43 -28.07 -38.35 -83.02
N TYR A 44 -27.60 -38.20 -81.78
CA TYR A 44 -26.83 -37.04 -81.32
C TYR A 44 -25.51 -37.47 -80.69
N THR A 45 -24.51 -36.60 -80.79
CA THR A 45 -23.26 -36.73 -80.02
C THR A 45 -23.13 -35.55 -79.06
N VAL A 46 -22.54 -35.80 -77.90
CA VAL A 46 -22.31 -34.77 -76.88
C VAL A 46 -20.84 -34.41 -76.86
N VAL A 47 -20.54 -33.14 -77.12
CA VAL A 47 -19.20 -32.57 -76.91
C VAL A 47 -19.15 -31.99 -75.50
N GLN A 48 -18.18 -32.42 -74.69
CA GLN A 48 -18.02 -31.87 -73.35
C GLN A 48 -17.48 -30.45 -73.42
N PRO A 49 -18.00 -29.51 -72.60
CA PRO A 49 -17.41 -28.18 -72.50
C PRO A 49 -15.99 -28.28 -71.93
N SER A 50 -15.10 -27.39 -72.37
CA SER A 50 -13.70 -27.35 -71.93
C SER A 50 -13.31 -25.95 -71.47
N GLY A 51 -12.22 -25.85 -70.70
CA GLY A 51 -11.70 -24.56 -70.20
C GLY A 51 -12.57 -23.90 -69.13
N LEU A 52 -13.46 -24.65 -68.47
CA LEU A 52 -14.27 -24.14 -67.37
C LEU A 52 -13.46 -24.09 -66.08
N SER A 53 -13.53 -22.96 -65.40
CA SER A 53 -12.94 -22.76 -64.08
C SER A 53 -13.87 -21.94 -63.20
N ALA A 54 -13.80 -22.16 -61.90
CA ALA A 54 -14.51 -21.35 -60.91
C ALA A 54 -13.69 -21.23 -59.62
N ASN A 55 -14.10 -20.32 -58.75
CA ASN A 55 -13.41 -20.08 -57.49
C ASN A 55 -14.06 -20.89 -56.37
N ILE A 56 -13.25 -21.43 -55.47
CA ILE A 56 -13.69 -21.88 -54.15
C ILE A 56 -13.21 -20.84 -53.15
N THR A 57 -14.13 -20.22 -52.41
CA THR A 57 -13.82 -19.23 -51.39
C THR A 57 -13.70 -19.86 -50.00
N SER A 58 -12.89 -19.27 -49.12
CA SER A 58 -12.73 -19.77 -47.75
C SER A 58 -14.04 -19.68 -46.96
N LYS A 59 -14.33 -20.69 -46.16
CA LYS A 59 -15.48 -20.70 -45.25
C LYS A 59 -15.16 -19.94 -43.97
N SER A 60 -16.06 -19.08 -43.50
CA SER A 60 -15.83 -18.36 -42.23
C SER A 60 -16.03 -19.27 -41.02
N LEU A 61 -15.07 -19.22 -40.09
CA LEU A 61 -15.15 -19.79 -38.75
C LEU A 61 -15.33 -18.66 -37.72
N THR A 62 -16.10 -18.96 -36.69
CA THR A 62 -16.24 -18.12 -35.49
C THR A 62 -15.82 -18.91 -34.25
N ILE A 63 -15.66 -18.23 -33.11
CA ILE A 63 -15.31 -18.85 -31.83
C ILE A 63 -16.42 -18.54 -30.83
N THR A 64 -16.95 -19.56 -30.16
CA THR A 64 -17.95 -19.40 -29.09
C THR A 64 -17.40 -19.91 -27.75
N GLY A 65 -17.97 -19.43 -26.65
CA GLY A 65 -17.58 -19.84 -25.30
C GLY A 65 -16.19 -19.40 -24.87
N THR A 66 -15.67 -18.31 -25.45
CA THR A 66 -14.35 -17.78 -25.07
C THR A 66 -14.39 -17.21 -23.66
N THR A 67 -13.47 -17.66 -22.81
CA THR A 67 -13.24 -17.11 -21.48
C THR A 67 -11.77 -16.84 -21.26
N VAL A 68 -11.47 -15.78 -20.52
CA VAL A 68 -10.11 -15.36 -20.18
C VAL A 68 -10.00 -15.27 -18.67
N ALA A 69 -8.93 -15.81 -18.10
CA ALA A 69 -8.72 -15.79 -16.66
C ALA A 69 -8.38 -14.38 -16.15
N ASN A 70 -8.90 -14.05 -14.98
CA ASN A 70 -8.41 -12.91 -14.20
C ASN A 70 -6.99 -13.21 -13.70
N LYS A 71 -6.20 -12.17 -13.43
CA LYS A 71 -4.86 -12.29 -12.86
C LYS A 71 -4.59 -11.26 -11.77
N VAL A 72 -3.49 -11.45 -11.06
CA VAL A 72 -2.89 -10.42 -10.20
C VAL A 72 -1.87 -9.65 -11.04
N TYR A 73 -1.71 -8.36 -10.73
CA TYR A 73 -0.73 -7.50 -11.40
C TYR A 73 0.67 -8.12 -11.37
N ASP A 74 1.28 -8.20 -12.56
CA ASP A 74 2.62 -8.77 -12.78
C ASP A 74 3.45 -7.93 -13.78
N GLY A 75 2.99 -6.72 -14.11
CA GLY A 75 3.65 -5.83 -15.07
C GLY A 75 3.51 -6.22 -16.55
N SER A 76 2.71 -7.24 -16.90
CA SER A 76 2.57 -7.71 -18.28
C SER A 76 1.12 -7.73 -18.79
N THR A 77 0.96 -7.61 -20.11
CA THR A 77 -0.32 -7.79 -20.81
C THR A 77 -0.67 -9.25 -21.10
N ALA A 78 0.11 -10.21 -20.60
CA ALA A 78 -0.12 -11.62 -20.87
C ALA A 78 -1.48 -12.08 -20.33
N ALA A 79 -2.30 -12.69 -21.19
CA ALA A 79 -3.60 -13.24 -20.85
C ALA A 79 -3.63 -14.77 -21.03
N THR A 80 -4.44 -15.44 -20.22
CA THR A 80 -4.65 -16.89 -20.32
C THR A 80 -6.07 -17.16 -20.79
N VAL A 81 -6.23 -17.68 -22.01
CA VAL A 81 -7.52 -18.08 -22.56
C VAL A 81 -7.86 -19.48 -22.03
N THR A 82 -8.94 -19.60 -21.27
CA THR A 82 -9.31 -20.85 -20.58
C THR A 82 -10.35 -21.67 -21.32
N ALA A 83 -11.14 -21.05 -22.20
CA ALA A 83 -12.14 -21.74 -23.02
C ALA A 83 -12.31 -21.08 -24.40
N GLY A 84 -13.03 -21.75 -25.29
CA GLY A 84 -13.28 -21.31 -26.66
C GLY A 84 -13.29 -22.48 -27.64
N THR A 85 -14.30 -22.54 -28.52
CA THR A 85 -14.50 -23.62 -29.49
C THR A 85 -14.80 -23.05 -30.87
N LEU A 86 -14.22 -23.64 -31.92
CA LEU A 86 -14.51 -23.28 -33.30
C LEU A 86 -15.94 -23.66 -33.69
N VAL A 87 -16.63 -22.77 -34.38
CA VAL A 87 -17.97 -22.98 -34.96
C VAL A 87 -17.88 -22.82 -36.48
N GLY A 88 -18.52 -23.75 -37.20
CA GLY A 88 -18.55 -23.77 -38.67
C GLY A 88 -17.54 -24.73 -39.31
N LEU A 89 -16.66 -25.34 -38.52
CA LEU A 89 -15.66 -26.32 -38.98
C LEU A 89 -16.36 -27.58 -39.51
N ILE A 90 -15.94 -28.04 -40.68
CA ILE A 90 -16.47 -29.26 -41.30
C ILE A 90 -15.84 -30.47 -40.59
N SER A 91 -16.66 -31.47 -40.26
CA SER A 91 -16.22 -32.62 -39.45
C SER A 91 -15.04 -33.40 -40.06
N SER A 92 -14.94 -33.46 -41.40
CA SER A 92 -13.81 -34.10 -42.09
C SER A 92 -12.48 -33.37 -41.88
N ASP A 93 -12.52 -32.08 -41.55
CA ASP A 93 -11.34 -31.22 -41.51
C ASP A 93 -10.79 -31.07 -40.08
N VAL A 94 -11.50 -31.60 -39.07
CA VAL A 94 -11.14 -31.48 -37.65
C VAL A 94 -9.72 -31.98 -37.37
N ALA A 95 -9.30 -33.09 -37.99
CA ALA A 95 -7.95 -33.63 -37.82
C ALA A 95 -6.87 -32.83 -38.59
N ASN A 96 -7.28 -31.94 -39.51
CA ASN A 96 -6.41 -31.14 -40.37
C ASN A 96 -6.37 -29.66 -39.94
N ILE A 97 -6.97 -29.32 -38.81
CA ILE A 97 -6.96 -27.98 -38.20
C ILE A 97 -6.39 -28.06 -36.79
N THR A 98 -5.36 -27.26 -36.53
CA THR A 98 -4.87 -26.96 -35.19
C THR A 98 -5.36 -25.58 -34.79
N PHE A 99 -6.13 -25.50 -33.71
CA PHE A 99 -6.64 -24.24 -33.15
C PHE A 99 -5.77 -23.78 -31.98
N THR A 100 -5.04 -22.69 -32.19
CA THR A 100 -4.17 -22.09 -31.17
C THR A 100 -4.86 -20.87 -30.56
N LYS A 101 -5.08 -20.91 -29.25
CA LYS A 101 -5.69 -19.81 -28.51
C LYS A 101 -4.61 -18.84 -28.05
N ALA A 102 -4.82 -17.56 -28.31
CA ALA A 102 -3.95 -16.51 -27.83
C ALA A 102 -4.75 -15.23 -27.57
N ALA A 103 -4.34 -14.51 -26.54
CA ALA A 103 -4.90 -13.22 -26.18
C ALA A 103 -3.90 -12.38 -25.38
N SER A 104 -4.15 -11.08 -25.32
CA SER A 104 -3.48 -10.17 -24.39
C SER A 104 -4.48 -9.16 -23.80
N PHE A 105 -4.23 -8.72 -22.57
CA PHE A 105 -4.90 -7.54 -22.03
C PHE A 105 -4.51 -6.30 -22.83
N SER A 106 -5.44 -5.37 -23.04
CA SER A 106 -5.14 -4.08 -23.69
C SER A 106 -4.31 -3.13 -22.81
N SER A 107 -4.24 -3.41 -21.51
CA SER A 107 -3.45 -2.69 -20.52
C SER A 107 -2.83 -3.69 -19.54
N ALA A 108 -1.62 -3.40 -19.05
CA ALA A 108 -0.97 -4.17 -18.00
C ALA A 108 -1.42 -3.75 -16.58
N ASN A 109 -2.11 -2.62 -16.44
CA ASN A 109 -2.47 -2.04 -15.15
C ASN A 109 -3.65 -2.75 -14.49
N ALA A 110 -3.67 -2.74 -13.16
CA ALA A 110 -4.75 -3.29 -12.36
C ALA A 110 -6.05 -2.51 -12.59
N ALA A 111 -7.07 -3.21 -13.08
CA ALA A 111 -8.40 -2.68 -13.29
C ALA A 111 -9.40 -3.82 -13.49
N ASN A 112 -10.68 -3.47 -13.34
CA ASN A 112 -11.78 -4.36 -13.67
C ASN A 112 -12.16 -4.19 -15.15
N ALA A 113 -12.69 -5.26 -15.74
CA ALA A 113 -13.24 -5.28 -17.09
C ALA A 113 -12.28 -4.74 -18.16
N ILE A 114 -11.00 -5.07 -18.06
CA ILE A 114 -10.00 -4.70 -19.07
C ILE A 114 -10.30 -5.46 -20.35
N ALA A 115 -10.32 -4.75 -21.47
CA ALA A 115 -10.56 -5.34 -22.78
C ALA A 115 -9.45 -6.33 -23.15
N ILE A 116 -9.86 -7.45 -23.74
CA ILE A 116 -8.95 -8.46 -24.26
C ILE A 116 -8.81 -8.31 -25.78
N VAL A 117 -7.56 -8.25 -26.23
CA VAL A 117 -7.20 -8.36 -27.65
C VAL A 117 -7.01 -9.84 -27.97
N MET A 118 -7.92 -10.40 -28.77
CA MET A 118 -7.88 -11.81 -29.17
C MET A 118 -7.03 -11.97 -30.43
N ASN A 119 -6.09 -12.91 -30.40
CA ASN A 119 -5.19 -13.23 -31.51
C ASN A 119 -5.11 -14.74 -31.75
N ASN A 120 -6.26 -15.43 -31.67
CA ASN A 120 -6.31 -16.86 -31.95
C ASN A 120 -5.91 -17.15 -33.39
N SER A 121 -5.39 -18.33 -33.67
CA SER A 121 -5.02 -18.75 -35.02
C SER A 121 -5.45 -20.18 -35.30
N ILE A 122 -5.64 -20.47 -36.58
CA ILE A 122 -5.78 -21.83 -37.10
C ILE A 122 -4.58 -22.13 -38.00
N SER A 123 -4.15 -23.39 -38.00
CA SER A 123 -3.07 -23.89 -38.86
C SER A 123 -3.33 -25.34 -39.23
N GLY A 124 -2.54 -25.90 -40.16
CA GLY A 124 -2.68 -27.27 -40.64
C GLY A 124 -3.16 -27.35 -42.09
N PRO A 125 -3.24 -28.56 -42.67
CA PRO A 125 -3.47 -28.75 -44.11
C PRO A 125 -4.77 -28.16 -44.64
N ALA A 126 -5.80 -28.02 -43.80
CA ALA A 126 -7.08 -27.47 -44.19
C ALA A 126 -7.24 -25.97 -43.84
N ALA A 127 -6.24 -25.32 -43.22
CA ALA A 127 -6.41 -23.99 -42.63
C ALA A 127 -6.78 -22.91 -43.66
N ASP A 128 -6.18 -22.95 -44.84
CA ASP A 128 -6.44 -21.95 -45.89
C ASP A 128 -7.89 -22.02 -46.42
N ASN A 129 -8.56 -23.17 -46.26
CA ASN A 129 -9.97 -23.33 -46.58
C ASN A 129 -10.89 -22.52 -45.67
N TYR A 130 -10.35 -21.87 -44.63
CA TYR A 130 -11.11 -21.15 -43.63
C TYR A 130 -10.56 -19.74 -43.38
N THR A 131 -11.47 -18.82 -43.05
CA THR A 131 -11.12 -17.54 -42.41
C THR A 131 -11.56 -17.59 -40.95
N LEU A 132 -10.79 -17.01 -40.03
CA LEU A 132 -11.12 -17.01 -38.61
C LEU A 132 -11.56 -15.62 -38.15
N THR A 133 -12.80 -15.50 -37.71
CA THR A 133 -13.33 -14.30 -37.07
C THR A 133 -13.08 -14.36 -35.56
N GLN A 134 -12.34 -13.40 -35.02
CA GLN A 134 -12.06 -13.32 -33.60
C GLN A 134 -13.31 -12.92 -32.80
N PRO A 135 -13.50 -13.45 -31.58
CA PRO A 135 -14.54 -12.98 -30.70
C PRO A 135 -14.21 -11.55 -30.22
N THR A 136 -15.25 -10.75 -30.02
CA THR A 136 -15.14 -9.37 -29.55
C THR A 136 -15.77 -9.21 -28.16
N SER A 137 -15.54 -8.06 -27.52
CA SER A 137 -16.17 -7.71 -26.24
C SER A 137 -15.86 -8.66 -25.08
N ILE A 138 -14.71 -9.33 -25.12
CA ILE A 138 -14.19 -10.14 -24.00
C ILE A 138 -13.44 -9.22 -23.05
N THR A 139 -13.74 -9.35 -21.75
CA THR A 139 -13.04 -8.63 -20.69
C THR A 139 -12.58 -9.59 -19.59
N ALA A 140 -11.53 -9.19 -18.88
CA ALA A 140 -11.08 -9.85 -17.65
C ALA A 140 -10.49 -8.81 -16.69
N ASN A 141 -10.25 -9.20 -15.44
CA ASN A 141 -9.75 -8.33 -14.39
C ASN A 141 -8.26 -8.58 -14.13
N ILE A 142 -7.52 -7.49 -13.88
CA ILE A 142 -6.21 -7.52 -13.23
C ILE A 142 -6.41 -6.92 -11.83
N SER A 143 -6.23 -7.74 -10.79
CA SER A 143 -6.29 -7.29 -9.41
C SER A 143 -4.95 -6.69 -8.95
N PRO A 144 -4.95 -5.64 -8.11
CA PRO A 144 -3.71 -5.09 -7.57
C PRO A 144 -2.90 -6.13 -6.81
N LYS A 145 -1.57 -6.07 -6.93
CA LYS A 145 -0.68 -6.95 -6.18
C LYS A 145 -0.51 -6.44 -4.75
N ALA A 146 -0.76 -7.30 -3.77
CA ALA A 146 -0.53 -6.96 -2.37
C ALA A 146 0.98 -6.91 -2.07
N LEU A 147 1.40 -5.80 -1.47
CA LEU A 147 2.74 -5.61 -0.92
C LEU A 147 2.69 -5.72 0.60
N THR A 148 3.80 -6.19 1.17
CA THR A 148 4.03 -6.19 2.61
C THR A 148 5.27 -5.37 2.95
N VAL A 149 5.43 -5.00 4.22
CA VAL A 149 6.60 -4.28 4.72
C VAL A 149 7.36 -5.19 5.69
N THR A 150 8.67 -5.28 5.52
CA THR A 150 9.57 -6.01 6.43
C THR A 150 10.66 -5.10 6.99
N GLY A 151 11.22 -5.45 8.15
CA GLY A 151 12.33 -4.70 8.76
C GLY A 151 11.94 -3.33 9.34
N THR A 152 10.66 -3.07 9.60
CA THR A 152 10.21 -1.88 10.32
C THR A 152 10.61 -1.98 11.80
N SER A 153 11.09 -0.88 12.36
CA SER A 153 11.42 -0.76 13.78
C SER A 153 10.77 0.50 14.37
N ILE A 154 10.29 0.40 15.61
CA ILE A 154 9.79 1.54 16.38
C ILE A 154 10.69 1.74 17.59
N ALA A 155 11.21 2.96 17.77
CA ALA A 155 12.04 3.29 18.91
C ALA A 155 11.22 3.91 20.06
N ASN A 156 11.75 3.80 21.28
CA ASN A 156 11.24 4.55 22.42
C ASN A 156 11.43 6.05 22.22
N LYS A 157 10.61 6.87 22.89
CA LYS A 157 10.80 8.32 22.94
C LYS A 157 10.73 8.86 24.36
N VAL A 158 11.18 10.09 24.54
CA VAL A 158 10.89 10.91 25.72
C VAL A 158 9.55 11.61 25.49
N TYR A 159 8.79 11.82 26.56
CA TYR A 159 7.53 12.54 26.52
C TYR A 159 7.72 13.93 25.90
N ASP A 160 6.97 14.20 24.83
CA ASP A 160 6.96 15.48 24.13
C ASP A 160 5.52 16.01 23.91
N GLY A 161 4.54 15.36 24.52
CA GLY A 161 3.12 15.70 24.38
C GLY A 161 2.45 15.21 23.09
N THR A 162 3.15 14.47 22.22
CA THR A 162 2.61 13.99 20.92
C THR A 162 2.54 12.47 20.83
N THR A 163 1.66 11.95 19.98
CA THR A 163 1.55 10.52 19.69
C THR A 163 2.54 10.04 18.62
N SER A 164 3.29 10.93 17.98
CA SER A 164 4.21 10.54 16.89
C SER A 164 5.28 9.56 17.39
N ALA A 165 5.40 8.41 16.72
CA ALA A 165 6.35 7.37 17.07
C ALA A 165 7.57 7.41 16.13
N PRO A 166 8.81 7.37 16.66
CA PRO A 166 10.01 7.28 15.83
C PRO A 166 10.04 5.93 15.11
N ILE A 167 9.78 5.96 13.80
CA ILE A 167 9.77 4.80 12.90
C ILE A 167 11.00 4.83 11.98
N SER A 168 11.62 3.67 11.78
CA SER A 168 12.78 3.53 10.90
C SER A 168 12.85 2.14 10.26
N GLY A 169 13.80 1.95 9.33
CA GLY A 169 13.90 0.73 8.53
C GLY A 169 12.76 0.63 7.53
N GLY A 170 12.19 -0.56 7.37
CA GLY A 170 11.07 -0.83 6.46
C GLY A 170 11.48 -0.96 5.00
N SER A 171 11.14 -2.09 4.38
CA SER A 171 11.31 -2.32 2.95
C SER A 171 10.09 -3.04 2.38
N LEU A 172 9.70 -2.66 1.16
CA LEU A 172 8.59 -3.29 0.43
C LEU A 172 9.01 -4.69 -0.05
N VAL A 173 8.10 -5.65 0.12
CA VAL A 173 8.23 -7.00 -0.40
C VAL A 173 7.11 -7.25 -1.40
N GLY A 174 7.46 -7.77 -2.58
CA GLY A 174 6.52 -8.18 -3.62
C GLY A 174 6.44 -7.25 -4.84
N VAL A 175 7.20 -6.14 -4.85
CA VAL A 175 7.29 -5.23 -6.01
C VAL A 175 7.76 -6.01 -7.25
N VAL A 176 7.07 -5.83 -8.37
CA VAL A 176 7.44 -6.44 -9.66
C VAL A 176 8.74 -5.81 -10.14
N LEU A 177 9.64 -6.64 -10.69
CA LEU A 177 10.94 -6.18 -11.17
C LEU A 177 10.76 -5.11 -12.27
N GLY A 178 11.42 -3.96 -12.10
CA GLY A 178 11.33 -2.82 -13.00
C GLY A 178 10.44 -1.68 -12.51
N ASP A 179 9.54 -1.95 -11.56
CA ASP A 179 8.69 -0.91 -10.99
C ASP A 179 9.41 -0.09 -9.90
N THR A 180 9.09 1.20 -9.84
CA THR A 180 9.68 2.14 -8.88
C THR A 180 8.66 2.61 -7.84
N VAL A 181 8.07 1.67 -7.11
CA VAL A 181 7.17 1.96 -5.97
C VAL A 181 7.99 2.24 -4.73
N ALA A 182 7.63 3.28 -3.97
CA ALA A 182 8.34 3.67 -2.75
C ALA A 182 7.42 3.64 -1.53
N LEU A 183 8.03 3.44 -0.36
CA LEU A 183 7.36 3.37 0.94
C LEU A 183 7.51 4.71 1.66
N SER A 184 6.38 5.29 2.07
CA SER A 184 6.34 6.40 3.03
C SER A 184 5.79 5.87 4.35
N GLN A 185 6.47 6.18 5.45
CA GLN A 185 6.16 5.61 6.76
C GLN A 185 5.61 6.68 7.72
N ALA A 186 4.62 6.28 8.49
CA ALA A 186 4.11 7.04 9.62
C ALA A 186 3.69 6.07 10.72
N ALA A 187 3.90 6.45 11.98
CA ALA A 187 3.53 5.64 13.12
C ALA A 187 3.09 6.51 14.29
N ASN A 188 2.11 6.03 15.04
CA ASN A 188 1.59 6.71 16.22
C ASN A 188 1.45 5.74 17.39
N PHE A 189 1.89 6.17 18.57
CA PHE A 189 1.51 5.57 19.84
C PHE A 189 0.00 5.67 20.05
N SER A 190 -0.57 4.69 20.76
CA SER A 190 -1.99 4.67 21.11
C SER A 190 -2.42 5.83 22.01
N GLN A 191 -1.47 6.49 22.67
CA GLN A 191 -1.69 7.61 23.58
C GLN A 191 -0.38 8.42 23.76
N SER A 192 -0.46 9.65 24.26
CA SER A 192 0.69 10.57 24.33
C SER A 192 1.43 10.61 25.68
N ASN A 193 0.83 10.13 26.77
CA ASN A 193 1.44 10.13 28.10
C ASN A 193 2.62 9.15 28.19
N ALA A 194 3.48 9.34 29.19
CA ALA A 194 4.52 8.37 29.50
C ALA A 194 3.92 7.00 29.84
N GLY A 195 4.58 5.92 29.41
CA GLY A 195 4.12 4.55 29.61
C GLY A 195 5.03 3.53 28.94
N THR A 196 4.91 2.28 29.37
CA THR A 196 5.69 1.14 28.87
C THR A 196 4.84 0.22 28.01
N GLY A 197 5.41 -0.36 26.96
CA GLY A 197 4.73 -1.33 26.09
C GLY A 197 3.50 -0.75 25.40
N LEU A 198 3.51 0.55 25.10
CA LEU A 198 2.39 1.22 24.45
C LEU A 198 2.27 0.71 23.02
N ALA A 199 1.05 0.36 22.61
CA ALA A 199 0.77 -0.08 21.25
C ALA A 199 1.09 1.04 20.25
N VAL A 200 1.64 0.67 19.08
CA VAL A 200 1.96 1.59 18.01
C VAL A 200 1.26 1.14 16.72
N THR A 201 0.46 2.04 16.17
CA THR A 201 -0.21 1.85 14.88
C THR A 201 0.64 2.45 13.78
N VAL A 202 1.03 1.61 12.82
CA VAL A 202 1.73 2.02 11.60
C VAL A 202 0.71 2.32 10.51
N ALA A 203 0.89 3.44 9.82
CA ALA A 203 0.04 3.93 8.75
C ALA A 203 0.92 4.29 7.54
N ASN A 204 1.54 3.26 6.94
CA ASN A 204 2.39 3.44 5.78
C ASN A 204 1.56 3.75 4.53
N THR A 205 2.14 4.46 3.58
CA THR A 205 1.55 4.70 2.25
C THR A 205 2.54 4.32 1.16
N LEU A 206 2.00 3.99 -0.01
CA LEU A 206 2.81 3.81 -1.22
C LEU A 206 2.89 5.14 -1.97
N THR A 207 4.10 5.54 -2.31
CA THR A 207 4.36 6.61 -3.28
C THR A 207 4.75 5.99 -4.62
N ASN A 208 4.55 6.73 -5.72
CA ASN A 208 4.77 6.24 -7.09
C ASN A 208 3.90 5.00 -7.46
N ASN A 209 2.64 4.98 -7.03
CA ASN A 209 1.64 3.97 -7.41
C ASN A 209 0.37 4.63 -8.00
N PRO A 210 0.48 5.47 -9.04
CA PRO A 210 -0.65 6.26 -9.54
C PRO A 210 -1.77 5.41 -10.15
N ASP A 211 -1.43 4.27 -10.76
CA ASP A 211 -2.38 3.38 -11.42
C ASP A 211 -3.08 2.40 -10.47
N GLY A 212 -2.73 2.41 -9.17
CA GLY A 212 -3.31 1.48 -8.20
C GLY A 212 -2.92 0.01 -8.44
N ASN A 213 -1.79 -0.23 -9.12
CA ASN A 213 -1.28 -1.58 -9.42
C ASN A 213 -0.90 -2.38 -8.17
N TYR A 214 -0.68 -1.68 -7.06
CA TYR A 214 -0.34 -2.27 -5.77
C TYR A 214 -1.30 -1.86 -4.66
N THR A 215 -1.53 -2.78 -3.72
CA THR A 215 -2.11 -2.49 -2.40
C THR A 215 -1.05 -2.74 -1.32
N LEU A 216 -1.22 -2.16 -0.13
CA LEU A 216 -0.28 -2.32 0.97
C LEU A 216 -0.97 -2.94 2.18
N THR A 217 -0.44 -4.06 2.64
CA THR A 217 -0.79 -4.64 3.94
C THR A 217 0.10 -4.02 5.02
N GLN A 218 -0.52 -3.37 6.00
CA GLN A 218 0.21 -2.72 7.09
C GLN A 218 0.86 -3.76 8.00
N PRO A 219 2.12 -3.56 8.42
CA PRO A 219 2.71 -4.36 9.48
C PRO A 219 2.04 -4.02 10.82
N THR A 220 1.94 -5.00 11.72
CA THR A 220 1.23 -4.88 13.00
C THR A 220 2.06 -5.45 14.16
N GLY A 221 1.59 -5.26 15.39
CA GLY A 221 2.22 -5.85 16.58
C GLY A 221 3.37 -5.05 17.18
N PHE A 222 3.51 -3.77 16.81
CA PHE A 222 4.55 -2.91 17.38
C PHE A 222 4.15 -2.36 18.75
N THR A 223 5.14 -2.32 19.64
CA THR A 223 5.04 -1.65 20.94
C THR A 223 6.33 -0.89 21.22
N ALA A 224 6.24 0.25 21.91
CA ALA A 224 7.41 0.97 22.40
C ALA A 224 7.05 1.76 23.68
N ASN A 225 8.06 2.36 24.30
CA ASN A 225 7.90 3.13 25.54
C ASN A 225 7.95 4.64 25.26
N ILE A 226 7.12 5.39 25.99
CA ILE A 226 7.30 6.83 26.18
C ILE A 226 7.84 7.01 27.59
N THR A 227 9.08 7.47 27.71
CA THR A 227 9.73 7.74 29.00
C THR A 227 9.37 9.14 29.51
N PRO A 228 9.19 9.35 30.82
CA PRO A 228 8.91 10.66 31.37
C PRO A 228 10.00 11.69 31.01
N ALA A 229 9.60 12.92 30.70
CA ALA A 229 10.53 14.02 30.43
C ALA A 229 11.19 14.52 31.73
N PRO A 230 12.51 14.74 31.77
CA PRO A 230 13.16 15.20 32.99
C PRO A 230 12.79 16.66 33.31
N ILE A 231 12.45 16.91 34.57
CA ILE A 231 12.26 18.27 35.11
C ILE A 231 13.50 18.67 35.90
N THR A 232 13.96 19.91 35.69
CA THR A 232 14.99 20.52 36.51
C THR A 232 14.34 21.48 37.49
N VAL A 233 14.78 21.43 38.75
CA VAL A 233 14.36 22.35 39.81
C VAL A 233 15.58 23.07 40.34
N SER A 234 15.51 24.39 40.51
CA SER A 234 16.52 25.19 41.20
C SER A 234 15.86 26.09 42.25
N ILE A 235 16.65 26.49 43.25
CA ILE A 235 16.29 27.52 44.24
C ILE A 235 17.40 28.57 44.29
N GLY A 236 17.07 29.80 44.67
CA GLY A 236 18.06 30.86 44.89
C GLY A 236 18.90 30.63 46.16
N SER A 237 20.02 31.35 46.27
CA SER A 237 20.84 31.36 47.49
C SER A 237 20.02 31.84 48.69
N GLN A 238 20.24 31.22 49.85
CA GLN A 238 19.54 31.54 51.07
C GLN A 238 20.48 32.17 52.10
N THR A 239 19.96 33.14 52.87
CA THR A 239 20.69 33.75 53.98
C THR A 239 19.80 33.92 55.20
N LYS A 240 20.36 33.73 56.40
CA LYS A 240 19.72 34.10 57.67
C LYS A 240 20.74 34.55 58.71
N GLU A 241 20.28 35.28 59.73
CA GLU A 241 21.09 35.53 60.93
C GLU A 241 21.12 34.27 61.82
N TYR A 242 22.21 34.06 62.55
CA TYR A 242 22.38 32.92 63.45
C TYR A 242 21.28 32.87 64.53
N ASP A 243 20.55 31.76 64.58
CA ASP A 243 19.38 31.57 65.44
C ASP A 243 19.40 30.24 66.22
N THR A 244 20.55 29.57 66.29
CA THR A 244 20.78 28.22 66.88
C THR A 244 20.17 27.04 66.10
N THR A 245 19.46 27.27 64.99
CA THR A 245 18.85 26.21 64.18
C THR A 245 19.52 26.10 62.81
N ASN A 246 19.38 24.94 62.16
CA ASN A 246 19.74 24.75 60.75
C ASN A 246 18.53 24.90 59.80
N ILE A 247 17.42 25.48 60.27
CA ILE A 247 16.20 25.60 59.48
C ILE A 247 16.37 26.70 58.43
N ALA A 248 15.99 26.40 57.18
CA ALA A 248 15.74 27.36 56.11
C ALA A 248 14.26 27.29 55.72
N ILE A 249 13.61 28.46 55.61
CA ILE A 249 12.22 28.55 55.19
C ILE A 249 12.18 29.07 53.76
N LEU A 250 11.66 28.26 52.85
CA LEU A 250 11.40 28.62 51.47
C LEU A 250 9.97 29.14 51.32
N THR A 251 9.74 29.92 50.27
CA THR A 251 8.41 30.39 49.91
C THR A 251 7.74 29.36 49.00
N SER A 252 6.56 28.89 49.40
CA SER A 252 5.73 28.00 48.57
C SER A 252 5.36 28.70 47.26
N GLY A 253 5.41 27.96 46.15
CA GLY A 253 4.82 28.39 44.89
C GLY A 253 3.29 28.36 44.93
N SER A 254 2.69 29.04 43.96
CA SER A 254 1.26 29.05 43.65
C SER A 254 1.08 28.98 42.13
N SER A 255 -0.17 28.95 41.66
CA SER A 255 -0.49 28.99 40.24
C SER A 255 -0.04 30.26 39.52
N SER A 256 0.25 31.34 40.25
CA SER A 256 0.66 32.65 39.71
C SER A 256 2.08 33.07 40.10
N ASN A 257 2.75 32.34 40.99
CA ASN A 257 4.06 32.69 41.49
C ASN A 257 4.91 31.45 41.76
N ALA A 258 6.17 31.45 41.33
CA ALA A 258 7.05 30.29 41.48
C ALA A 258 7.58 30.08 42.92
N GLY A 259 7.36 31.06 43.81
CA GLY A 259 7.89 31.02 45.17
C GLY A 259 9.42 31.06 45.15
N SER A 260 10.07 30.21 45.95
CA SER A 260 11.53 30.08 45.95
C SER A 260 12.09 29.19 44.83
N TYR A 261 11.24 28.52 44.05
CA TYR A 261 11.64 27.50 43.08
C TYR A 261 11.58 28.03 41.66
N THR A 262 12.48 27.57 40.80
CA THR A 262 12.37 27.70 39.34
C THR A 262 12.37 26.31 38.72
N LEU A 263 11.40 26.05 37.84
CA LEU A 263 11.24 24.76 37.17
C LEU A 263 11.42 24.92 35.66
N SER A 264 12.10 23.96 35.03
CA SER A 264 12.27 23.90 33.58
C SER A 264 12.21 22.46 33.07
N GLY A 265 11.98 22.30 31.75
CA GLY A 265 11.86 20.99 31.09
C GLY A 265 10.42 20.56 30.76
N PHE A 266 9.41 21.35 31.13
CA PHE A 266 8.03 21.10 30.72
C PHE A 266 7.85 21.29 29.21
N VAL A 267 6.97 20.47 28.62
CA VAL A 267 6.44 20.72 27.26
C VAL A 267 5.73 22.07 27.26
N SER A 268 5.80 22.81 26.15
CA SER A 268 5.19 24.13 26.01
C SER A 268 3.72 24.15 26.45
N GLY A 269 3.37 25.09 27.33
CA GLY A 269 2.02 25.24 27.89
C GLY A 269 1.73 24.36 29.12
N GLN A 270 2.66 23.48 29.52
CA GLN A 270 2.56 22.68 30.73
C GLN A 270 3.47 23.24 31.84
N GLY A 271 3.20 22.85 33.09
CA GLY A 271 3.98 23.32 34.22
C GLY A 271 3.53 22.75 35.56
N ALA A 272 4.27 23.16 36.60
CA ALA A 272 3.96 22.87 37.99
C ALA A 272 4.55 23.94 38.91
N TYR A 273 4.09 24.00 40.14
CA TYR A 273 4.73 24.74 41.23
C TYR A 273 4.98 23.82 42.43
N ILE A 274 5.93 24.20 43.29
CA ILE A 274 6.34 23.40 44.46
C ILE A 274 5.83 24.06 45.74
N THR A 275 5.16 23.29 46.60
CA THR A 275 4.58 23.78 47.87
C THR A 275 5.46 23.54 49.09
N GLN A 276 6.57 22.80 48.93
CA GLN A 276 7.53 22.54 50.01
C GLN A 276 8.14 23.84 50.53
N ILE A 277 8.02 24.10 51.83
CA ILE A 277 8.61 25.27 52.50
C ILE A 277 9.79 24.91 53.38
N ASN A 278 9.92 23.64 53.77
CA ASN A 278 10.97 23.20 54.68
C ASN A 278 12.24 22.86 53.90
N ALA A 279 13.33 23.54 54.23
CA ALA A 279 14.68 23.22 53.80
C ALA A 279 15.64 23.30 54.98
N THR A 280 16.85 22.79 54.81
CA THR A 280 17.86 22.76 55.88
C THR A 280 19.19 23.26 55.37
N TYR A 281 19.84 24.11 56.16
CA TYR A 281 21.27 24.34 56.06
C TYR A 281 22.02 23.05 56.46
N ASN A 282 23.17 22.81 55.84
CA ASN A 282 24.04 21.69 56.21
C ASN A 282 24.62 21.80 57.64
N SER A 283 24.64 23.01 58.22
CA SER A 283 25.04 23.26 59.61
C SER A 283 24.21 24.41 60.21
N ALA A 284 24.07 24.43 61.53
CA ALA A 284 23.52 25.58 62.27
C ALA A 284 24.58 26.67 62.54
N ASN A 285 25.87 26.33 62.38
CA ASN A 285 26.97 27.25 62.69
C ASN A 285 27.32 28.13 61.49
N VAL A 286 27.59 29.41 61.76
CA VAL A 286 28.01 30.43 60.79
C VAL A 286 29.15 29.96 59.89
N ALA A 287 30.20 29.37 60.47
CA ALA A 287 31.42 28.99 59.74
C ALA A 287 31.24 27.79 58.81
N ASP A 288 30.26 26.92 59.10
CA ASP A 288 30.10 25.62 58.44
C ASP A 288 28.89 25.59 57.49
N ALA A 289 28.00 26.59 57.57
CA ALA A 289 26.83 26.70 56.71
C ALA A 289 27.26 27.13 55.30
N SER A 290 27.06 26.25 54.33
CA SER A 290 27.43 26.46 52.93
C SER A 290 26.34 26.10 51.93
N THR A 291 25.41 25.22 52.29
CA THR A 291 24.36 24.73 51.39
C THR A 291 23.01 24.67 52.09
N VAL A 292 21.96 25.04 51.37
CA VAL A 292 20.57 24.74 51.73
C VAL A 292 20.03 23.66 50.81
N THR A 293 19.42 22.63 51.39
CA THR A 293 18.79 21.53 50.65
C THR A 293 17.32 21.40 51.03
N ALA A 294 16.46 21.28 50.02
CA ALA A 294 15.06 20.89 50.18
C ALA A 294 14.89 19.46 49.66
N SER A 295 14.30 18.59 50.48
CA SER A 295 13.85 17.26 50.03
C SER A 295 12.46 17.38 49.41
N LEU A 296 12.30 16.76 48.25
CA LEU A 296 11.09 16.82 47.42
C LEU A 296 10.51 15.42 47.22
N SER A 297 9.20 15.37 47.07
CA SER A 297 8.42 14.20 46.70
C SER A 297 7.36 14.62 45.67
N SER A 298 6.73 13.65 45.00
CA SER A 298 5.65 13.93 44.06
C SER A 298 4.51 14.76 44.68
N ALA A 299 4.24 14.60 45.98
CA ALA A 299 3.22 15.36 46.70
C ALA A 299 3.55 16.87 46.84
N ASN A 300 4.81 17.25 46.69
CA ASN A 300 5.21 18.65 46.74
C ASN A 300 4.98 19.39 45.42
N PHE A 301 4.78 18.68 44.30
CA PHE A 301 4.55 19.27 42.99
C PHE A 301 3.05 19.35 42.72
N ILE A 302 2.56 20.54 42.42
CA ILE A 302 1.18 20.76 42.02
C ILE A 302 1.17 21.20 40.55
N ALA A 303 0.45 20.45 39.73
CA ALA A 303 0.31 20.72 38.30
C ALA A 303 -0.33 22.09 38.06
N THR A 304 0.11 22.78 37.00
CA THR A 304 -0.63 23.91 36.44
C THR A 304 -1.46 23.46 35.23
N GLY A 305 -2.67 24.00 35.10
CA GLY A 305 -3.56 23.68 33.99
C GLY A 305 -3.90 22.19 33.93
N ASN A 306 -3.73 21.59 32.75
CA ASN A 306 -4.00 20.17 32.46
C ASN A 306 -2.74 19.30 32.49
N THR A 307 -1.66 19.78 33.10
CA THR A 307 -0.39 19.04 33.16
C THR A 307 -0.56 17.73 33.92
N ASN A 308 -0.23 16.61 33.28
CA ASN A 308 -0.13 15.33 33.97
C ASN A 308 1.32 15.09 34.42
N LEU A 309 1.56 15.18 35.74
CA LEU A 309 2.89 15.04 36.31
C LEU A 309 3.51 13.64 36.16
N SER A 310 2.71 12.60 35.89
CA SER A 310 3.28 11.27 35.60
C SER A 310 4.09 11.23 34.31
N ASN A 311 3.93 12.23 33.44
CA ASN A 311 4.70 12.38 32.21
C ASN A 311 6.08 12.96 32.42
N TYR A 312 6.41 13.32 33.66
CA TYR A 312 7.64 14.01 34.00
C TYR A 312 8.40 13.26 35.09
N ALA A 313 9.72 13.16 34.93
CA ALA A 313 10.60 12.68 35.99
C ALA A 313 10.90 13.86 36.92
N LEU A 314 10.26 13.86 38.09
CA LEU A 314 10.36 14.92 39.08
C LEU A 314 11.57 14.70 40.01
N PRO A 315 12.41 15.73 40.26
CA PRO A 315 13.52 15.63 41.21
C PRO A 315 13.05 15.35 42.64
N THR A 316 13.85 14.60 43.38
CA THR A 316 13.60 14.27 44.80
C THR A 316 14.33 15.19 45.77
N SER A 317 15.16 16.11 45.27
CA SER A 317 15.84 17.10 46.08
C SER A 317 16.33 18.27 45.22
N VAL A 318 16.48 19.43 45.83
CA VAL A 318 17.15 20.59 45.23
C VAL A 318 18.06 21.24 46.27
N SER A 319 19.23 21.72 45.85
CA SER A 319 20.16 22.42 46.73
C SER A 319 20.65 23.72 46.09
N ALA A 320 21.00 24.68 46.94
CA ALA A 320 21.66 25.92 46.56
C ALA A 320 22.63 26.37 47.65
N VAL A 321 23.32 27.49 47.41
CA VAL A 321 24.20 28.12 48.39
C VAL A 321 23.39 28.60 49.60
N GLY A 322 23.91 28.35 50.79
CA GLY A 322 23.33 28.81 52.05
C GLY A 322 24.37 29.54 52.89
N VAL A 323 24.04 30.72 53.40
CA VAL A 323 24.91 31.49 54.30
C VAL A 323 24.17 31.78 55.61
N ILE A 324 24.82 31.54 56.76
CA ILE A 324 24.34 32.03 58.05
C ILE A 324 25.26 33.17 58.48
N THR A 325 24.71 34.36 58.73
CA THR A 325 25.47 35.52 59.20
C THR A 325 25.53 35.54 60.73
N PRO A 326 26.62 36.06 61.34
CA PRO A 326 26.72 36.21 62.79
C PRO A 326 25.54 36.98 63.38
N ALA A 327 25.07 36.57 64.56
CA ALA A 327 24.10 37.33 65.33
C ALA A 327 24.74 38.54 66.03
N THR A 328 24.02 39.64 66.13
CA THR A 328 24.52 40.84 66.82
C THR A 328 24.46 40.67 68.35
N LEU A 329 25.60 40.86 69.04
CA LEU A 329 25.64 40.97 70.50
C LEU A 329 25.61 42.44 70.92
N THR A 330 24.61 42.83 71.72
CA THR A 330 24.54 44.18 72.32
C THR A 330 24.94 44.10 73.79
N MET A 331 25.96 44.86 74.18
CA MET A 331 26.37 45.02 75.58
C MET A 331 25.83 46.34 76.13
N THR A 332 25.06 46.28 77.21
CA THR A 332 24.67 47.46 78.00
C THR A 332 25.50 47.53 79.27
N ALA A 333 26.18 48.65 79.49
CA ALA A 333 26.85 48.95 80.75
C ALA A 333 25.92 49.79 81.62
N ASN A 334 25.84 49.49 82.91
CA ASN A 334 25.11 50.34 83.87
C ASN A 334 25.86 51.67 84.02
N ALA A 335 25.12 52.78 84.14
CA ALA A 335 25.72 54.07 84.42
C ALA A 335 26.53 54.01 85.73
N ALA A 336 27.80 54.43 85.66
CA ALA A 336 28.63 54.53 86.85
C ALA A 336 28.10 55.66 87.75
N ALA A 337 27.66 55.34 88.96
CA ALA A 337 27.42 56.34 89.99
C ALA A 337 28.77 56.85 90.51
N LYS A 338 28.98 58.17 90.48
CA LYS A 338 30.11 58.80 91.20
C LYS A 338 29.82 58.72 92.71
N PHE A 339 30.76 58.14 93.46
CA PHE A 339 30.82 58.24 94.92
C PHE A 339 31.31 59.62 95.35
#